data_AF-A0A6P0JXZ1-F1
#
_entry.id   AF-A0A6P0JXZ1-F1
#
_cell.length_a   1.000
_cell.length_b   1.000
_cell.length_c   1.000
_cell.angle_alpha   90.00
_cell.angle_beta   90.00
_cell.angle_gamma   90.00
#
_symmetry.space_group_name_H-M   'P 1'
#
loop_
_entity.id
_entity.type
_entity.pdbx_description
1 polymer ?
#
loop_
_entity_poly.entity_id
_entity_poly.type
_entity_poly.pdbx_seq_one_letter_code
_entity_poly.pdbx_strand_id
1 'polypeptide(L)'
;MVLLVVGRLEEQPSISSLTDYSVKESQDQKESYCLRSLTPLIFPRYPHKKNGRYQREEEVQRLLEEMGIFSCQSVELLPKQTKFGVKEQFYGSQFWRNRLQGKGSRGPMQGYGFKLKFNEEVKGPIALGYGAHFGLGVFLPE
;
A
#
# COMPACT_ATOMS: atom_id res chain seq x y z
N MET A 1 -39.41 42.65 40.26
CA MET A 1 -39.09 43.82 39.41
C MET A 1 -37.58 43.96 39.49
N VAL A 2 -36.75 43.52 38.52
CA VAL A 2 -36.68 43.87 37.10
C VAL A 2 -35.98 42.72 36.34
N LEU A 3 -36.47 42.40 35.14
CA LEU A 3 -35.84 41.52 34.14
C LEU A 3 -34.58 42.17 33.53
N LEU A 4 -33.53 41.40 33.24
CA LEU A 4 -32.60 41.50 32.08
C LEU A 4 -31.45 40.50 32.29
N VAL A 5 -30.85 39.79 31.34
CA VAL A 5 -31.13 39.43 29.94
C VAL A 5 -30.27 38.19 29.67
N VAL A 6 -30.77 37.34 28.78
CA VAL A 6 -30.16 36.08 28.33
C VAL A 6 -28.79 36.34 27.69
N GLY A 7 -27.73 35.82 28.31
CA GLY A 7 -26.42 35.61 27.70
C GLY A 7 -26.28 34.15 27.28
N ARG A 8 -26.50 33.89 25.99
CA ARG A 8 -26.35 32.58 25.35
C ARG A 8 -24.87 32.21 25.31
N LEU A 9 -24.42 31.35 26.22
CA LEU A 9 -23.16 30.62 26.05
C LEU A 9 -23.41 29.55 25.01
N GLU A 10 -22.76 29.66 23.85
CA GLU A 10 -22.73 28.59 22.86
C GLU A 10 -21.99 27.39 23.47
N GLU A 11 -22.76 26.40 23.88
CA GLU A 11 -22.24 25.06 24.16
C GLU A 11 -21.60 24.54 22.88
N GLN A 12 -20.27 24.43 22.90
CA GLN A 12 -19.52 23.64 21.93
C GLN A 12 -20.09 22.22 21.97
N PRO A 13 -20.62 21.66 20.87
CA PRO A 13 -21.11 20.29 20.89
C PRO A 13 -19.93 19.37 21.17
N SER A 14 -20.03 18.62 22.28
CA SER A 14 -19.12 17.55 22.64
C SER A 14 -19.01 16.57 21.47
N ILE A 15 -17.78 16.17 21.14
CA ILE A 15 -17.43 15.22 20.07
C ILE A 15 -17.87 13.81 20.49
N SER A 16 -19.18 13.60 20.63
CA SER A 16 -19.75 12.34 21.12
C SER A 16 -20.97 11.88 20.32
N SER A 17 -21.26 12.49 19.17
CA SER A 17 -22.42 12.13 18.33
C SER A 17 -22.09 11.94 16.84
N LEU A 18 -20.84 11.64 16.49
CA LEU A 18 -20.45 11.23 15.13
C LEU A 18 -20.30 9.71 14.99
N THR A 19 -20.98 8.93 15.84
CA THR A 19 -21.07 7.47 15.72
C THR A 19 -22.35 7.07 15.01
N ASP A 20 -22.48 7.48 13.74
CA ASP A 20 -23.41 6.88 12.77
C ASP A 20 -22.73 6.64 11.41
N TYR A 21 -21.40 6.59 11.40
CA TYR A 21 -20.69 5.88 10.34
C TYR A 21 -20.80 4.38 10.63
N SER A 22 -21.91 3.80 10.18
CA SER A 22 -22.06 2.36 10.01
C SER A 22 -20.99 1.88 9.03
N VAL A 23 -19.81 1.57 9.57
CA VAL A 23 -18.76 0.85 8.87
C VAL A 23 -19.34 -0.53 8.58
N LYS A 24 -19.60 -0.81 7.31
CA LYS A 24 -19.92 -2.16 6.85
C LYS A 24 -18.68 -3.04 7.10
N GLU A 25 -18.58 -3.62 8.29
CA GLU A 25 -17.71 -4.77 8.55
C GLU A 25 -18.12 -5.90 7.60
N SER A 26 -17.39 -6.03 6.49
CA SER A 26 -17.63 -7.14 5.57
C SER A 26 -16.40 -7.37 4.66
N GLN A 27 -15.71 -8.48 4.92
CA GLN A 27 -14.70 -9.19 4.09
C GLN A 27 -13.17 -8.93 4.28
N ASP A 28 -12.71 -8.16 5.25
CA ASP A 28 -11.36 -7.55 5.16
C ASP A 28 -10.17 -8.26 5.86
N GLN A 29 -10.33 -9.49 6.36
CA GLN A 29 -9.22 -10.26 6.95
C GLN A 29 -9.22 -11.71 6.48
N LYS A 30 -9.06 -11.93 5.17
CA LYS A 30 -8.76 -13.28 4.66
C LYS A 30 -7.32 -13.62 5.02
N GLU A 31 -7.14 -14.66 5.81
CA GLU A 31 -5.85 -15.29 6.09
C GLU A 31 -5.43 -16.13 4.88
N SER A 32 -4.17 -16.03 4.45
CA SER A 32 -3.61 -16.86 3.38
C SER A 32 -2.10 -16.99 3.52
N TYR A 33 -1.57 -18.12 3.04
CA TYR A 33 -0.13 -18.35 2.88
C TYR A 33 0.43 -17.70 1.60
N CYS A 34 -0.44 -17.17 0.73
CA CYS A 34 -0.05 -16.62 -0.56
C CYS A 34 -0.70 -15.26 -0.79
N LEU A 35 0.11 -14.24 -1.04
CA LEU A 35 -0.37 -12.91 -1.40
C LEU A 35 0.14 -12.52 -2.79
N ARG A 36 -0.71 -11.90 -3.60
CA ARG A 36 -0.36 -11.39 -4.94
C ARG A 36 -0.61 -9.91 -5.03
N SER A 37 0.31 -9.18 -5.63
CA SER A 37 0.15 -7.75 -5.90
C SER A 37 -1.08 -7.49 -6.78
N LEU A 38 -2.08 -6.79 -6.23
CA LEU A 38 -3.22 -6.22 -6.96
C LEU A 38 -2.79 -4.95 -7.70
N THR A 39 -2.04 -4.08 -7.03
CA THR A 39 -1.51 -2.84 -7.61
C THR A 39 0.01 -2.89 -7.64
N PRO A 40 0.64 -2.20 -8.62
CA PRO A 40 2.07 -2.32 -8.79
C PRO A 40 2.81 -1.67 -7.62
N LEU A 41 3.82 -2.38 -7.12
CA LEU A 41 4.74 -1.91 -6.10
C LEU A 41 5.77 -0.98 -6.73
N ILE A 42 5.93 0.18 -6.11
CA ILE A 42 6.99 1.12 -6.44
C ILE A 42 7.86 1.26 -5.20
N PHE A 43 9.14 0.91 -5.32
CA PHE A 43 10.05 0.97 -4.18
C PHE A 43 10.18 2.41 -3.64
N PRO A 44 10.31 2.61 -2.32
CA PRO A 44 10.52 3.94 -1.73
C PRO A 44 11.93 4.46 -1.99
N ARG A 45 12.91 3.55 -2.10
CA ARG A 45 14.32 3.86 -2.30
C ARG A 45 14.83 3.28 -3.60
N TYR A 46 16.00 3.75 -4.01
CA TYR A 46 16.69 3.15 -5.15
C TYR A 46 17.10 1.71 -4.77
N PRO A 47 16.62 0.67 -5.49
CA PRO A 47 16.93 -0.70 -5.12
C PRO A 47 18.43 -0.94 -5.18
N HIS A 48 18.95 -1.67 -4.19
CA HIS A 48 20.35 -2.04 -4.17
C HIS A 48 20.72 -2.87 -5.40
N LYS A 49 21.92 -2.60 -5.92
CA LYS A 49 22.50 -3.36 -7.03
C LYS A 49 23.52 -4.34 -6.49
N LYS A 50 23.41 -5.58 -6.91
CA LYS A 50 24.44 -6.62 -6.72
C LYS A 50 24.81 -7.16 -8.09
N ASN A 51 26.10 -7.17 -8.41
CA ASN A 51 26.62 -7.54 -9.73
C ASN A 51 25.94 -6.78 -10.89
N GLY A 52 25.68 -5.50 -10.70
CA GLY A 52 25.03 -4.63 -11.69
C GLY A 52 23.52 -4.85 -11.88
N ARG A 53 22.90 -5.81 -11.19
CA ARG A 53 21.47 -6.12 -11.28
C ARG A 53 20.72 -5.61 -10.05
N TYR A 54 19.50 -5.10 -10.25
CA TYR A 54 18.60 -4.71 -9.16
C TYR A 54 18.10 -5.95 -8.43
N GLN A 55 18.28 -5.97 -7.12
CA GLN A 55 17.76 -7.00 -6.23
C GLN A 55 16.37 -6.57 -5.76
N ARG A 56 15.36 -6.89 -6.57
CA ARG A 56 13.99 -6.40 -6.36
C ARG A 56 13.28 -7.22 -5.28
N GLU A 57 13.53 -8.51 -5.28
CA GLU A 57 13.01 -9.49 -4.35
C GLU A 57 13.54 -9.23 -2.93
N GLU A 58 14.85 -8.98 -2.79
CA GLU A 58 15.49 -8.60 -1.52
C GLU A 58 14.90 -7.31 -0.94
N GLU A 59 14.58 -6.32 -1.78
CA GLU A 59 13.97 -5.06 -1.33
C GLU A 59 12.52 -5.27 -0.86
N VAL A 60 11.74 -6.16 -1.50
CA VAL A 60 10.41 -6.53 -0.99
C VAL A 60 10.51 -7.23 0.35
N GLN A 61 11.47 -8.15 0.50
CA GLN A 61 11.70 -8.83 1.77
C GLN A 61 12.04 -7.82 2.88
N ARG A 62 12.94 -6.88 2.61
CA ARG A 62 13.23 -5.78 3.54
C ARG A 62 11.99 -4.98 3.91
N LEU A 63 11.12 -4.65 2.95
CA LEU A 63 9.87 -3.92 3.22
C LEU A 63 8.90 -4.71 4.10
N LEU A 64 8.85 -6.03 3.94
CA LEU A 64 8.07 -6.92 4.81
C LEU A 64 8.65 -6.96 6.23
N GLU A 65 9.97 -7.04 6.36
CA GLU A 65 10.67 -7.01 7.65
C GLU A 65 10.48 -5.66 8.36
N GLU A 66 10.54 -4.54 7.64
CA GLU A 66 10.23 -3.19 8.17
C GLU A 66 8.78 -3.08 8.66
N MET A 67 7.86 -3.89 8.13
CA MET A 67 6.46 -4.00 8.58
C MET A 67 6.29 -5.00 9.75
N GLY A 68 7.33 -5.76 10.10
CA GLY A 68 7.28 -6.80 11.14
C GLY A 68 6.85 -8.18 10.64
N ILE A 69 6.81 -8.41 9.33
CA ILE A 69 6.43 -9.68 8.70
C ILE A 69 7.70 -10.45 8.30
N PHE A 70 8.09 -11.43 9.13
CA PHE A 70 9.29 -12.25 8.93
C PHE A 70 9.00 -13.64 8.35
N SER A 71 7.73 -13.97 8.14
CA SER A 71 7.24 -15.28 7.69
C SER A 71 7.40 -15.54 6.18
N CYS A 72 7.90 -14.56 5.41
CA CYS A 72 7.96 -14.67 3.96
C CYS A 72 9.06 -15.66 3.52
N GLN A 73 8.65 -16.78 2.92
CA GLN A 73 9.55 -17.82 2.41
C GLN A 73 10.03 -17.54 0.99
N SER A 74 9.18 -16.94 0.15
CA SER A 74 9.56 -16.63 -1.22
C SER A 74 8.91 -15.35 -1.73
N VAL A 75 9.70 -14.61 -2.49
CA VAL A 75 9.27 -13.43 -3.24
C VAL A 75 9.54 -13.70 -4.72
N GLU A 76 8.48 -13.79 -5.50
CA GLU A 76 8.56 -14.09 -6.94
C GLU A 76 8.14 -12.85 -7.73
N LEU A 77 9.03 -12.36 -8.60
CA LEU A 77 8.72 -11.26 -9.51
C LEU A 77 7.73 -11.71 -10.60
N LEU A 78 6.65 -10.95 -10.77
CA LEU A 78 5.71 -11.17 -11.86
C LEU A 78 6.24 -10.64 -13.19
N PRO A 79 5.84 -11.24 -14.33
CA PRO A 79 6.22 -10.77 -15.66
C PRO A 79 5.92 -9.29 -15.89
N LYS A 80 6.74 -8.62 -16.70
CA LYS A 80 6.56 -7.19 -16.99
C LYS A 80 5.20 -6.88 -17.64
N GLN A 81 4.63 -7.84 -18.36
CA GLN A 81 3.33 -7.75 -19.03
C GLN A 81 2.14 -8.06 -18.10
N THR A 82 2.38 -8.28 -16.80
CA THR A 82 1.29 -8.41 -15.84
C THR A 82 0.46 -7.14 -15.80
N LYS A 83 -0.86 -7.32 -15.89
CA LYS A 83 -1.84 -6.25 -15.70
C LYS A 83 -2.29 -6.23 -14.24
N PHE A 84 -2.63 -5.04 -13.77
CA PHE A 84 -2.94 -4.72 -12.39
C PHE A 84 -4.32 -4.07 -12.26
N GLY A 85 -4.80 -4.03 -11.03
CA GLY A 85 -6.12 -3.51 -10.64
C GLY A 85 -7.22 -4.56 -10.78
N VAL A 86 -8.36 -4.28 -10.16
CA VAL A 86 -9.53 -5.20 -10.11
C VAL A 86 -10.01 -5.61 -11.51
N LYS A 87 -9.85 -4.71 -12.50
CA LYS A 87 -10.23 -4.94 -13.90
C LYS A 87 -9.06 -5.34 -14.80
N GLU A 88 -7.86 -5.52 -14.24
CA GLU A 88 -6.62 -5.84 -14.97
C GLU A 88 -6.38 -4.91 -16.19
N GLN A 89 -6.42 -3.60 -15.97
CA GLN A 89 -6.40 -2.62 -17.05
C GLN A 89 -5.03 -1.96 -17.26
N PHE A 90 -4.16 -1.99 -16.26
CA PHE A 90 -2.95 -1.19 -16.25
C PHE A 90 -1.70 -2.06 -16.12
N TYR A 91 -0.62 -1.70 -16.81
CA TYR A 91 0.70 -2.29 -16.62
C TYR A 91 1.48 -1.55 -15.54
N GLY A 92 2.35 -2.25 -14.81
CA GLY A 92 3.24 -1.63 -13.82
C GLY A 92 4.14 -0.54 -14.43
N SER A 93 4.48 -0.68 -15.71
CA SER A 93 5.21 0.33 -16.47
C SER A 93 4.43 1.61 -16.77
N GLN A 94 3.19 1.77 -16.33
CA GLN A 94 2.45 3.03 -16.41
C GLN A 94 2.61 3.88 -15.15
N PHE A 95 3.16 3.32 -14.07
CA PHE A 95 3.31 3.97 -12.77
C PHE A 95 4.76 4.34 -12.52
N TRP A 96 5.09 5.62 -12.62
CA TRP A 96 6.46 6.13 -12.58
C TRP A 96 6.59 7.18 -11.48
N ARG A 97 7.73 7.21 -10.79
CA ARG A 97 8.06 8.29 -9.82
C ARG A 97 8.74 9.50 -10.45
N ASN A 98 9.10 9.40 -11.72
CA ASN A 98 9.89 10.44 -12.37
C ASN A 98 9.01 11.55 -12.93
N ARG A 99 9.50 12.78 -12.80
CA ARG A 99 9.03 13.90 -13.61
C ARG A 99 9.55 13.69 -15.03
N LEU A 100 8.65 13.74 -16.03
CA LEU A 100 9.01 13.60 -17.45
C LEU A 100 9.77 14.83 -17.99
N GLN A 101 9.81 15.92 -17.21
CA GLN A 101 10.37 17.22 -17.58
C GLN A 101 11.22 17.78 -16.44
N GLY A 102 12.15 18.68 -16.78
CA GLY A 102 13.16 19.19 -15.85
C GLY A 102 14.36 18.26 -15.80
N LYS A 103 15.57 18.82 -15.91
CA LYS A 103 16.88 18.13 -16.09
C LYS A 103 17.32 17.25 -14.89
N GLY A 104 16.38 16.70 -14.12
CA GLY A 104 16.66 15.80 -13.01
C GLY A 104 17.22 14.46 -13.49
N SER A 105 18.12 13.88 -12.70
CA SER A 105 18.68 12.56 -12.95
C SER A 105 17.59 11.49 -12.84
N ARG A 106 17.54 10.60 -13.85
CA ARG A 106 16.51 9.58 -14.01
C ARG A 106 16.81 8.39 -13.09
N GLY A 107 15.99 8.20 -12.06
CA GLY A 107 15.92 6.92 -11.34
C GLY A 107 15.06 5.93 -12.12
N PRO A 108 15.46 4.68 -12.35
CA PRO A 108 14.64 3.70 -13.05
C PRO A 108 13.62 3.11 -12.09
N MET A 109 12.48 3.78 -11.90
CA MET A 109 11.47 3.29 -10.96
C MET A 109 10.09 3.31 -11.60
N GLN A 110 9.87 2.26 -12.38
CA GLN A 110 8.57 1.76 -12.81
C GLN A 110 7.96 0.90 -11.68
N GLY A 111 6.65 0.65 -11.77
CA GLY A 111 5.97 -0.32 -10.90
C GLY A 111 6.29 -1.78 -11.26
N TYR A 112 6.33 -2.64 -10.25
CA TYR A 112 6.57 -4.08 -10.35
C TYR A 112 5.46 -4.87 -9.65
N GLY A 113 5.21 -6.09 -10.11
CA GLY A 113 4.30 -7.02 -9.43
C GLY A 113 5.07 -8.15 -8.77
N PHE A 114 4.54 -8.67 -7.68
CA PHE A 114 5.14 -9.79 -6.96
C PHE A 114 4.08 -10.77 -6.48
N LYS A 115 4.49 -12.02 -6.33
CA LYS A 115 3.79 -13.04 -5.57
C LYS A 115 4.64 -13.40 -4.36
N LEU A 116 4.00 -13.46 -3.19
CA LEU A 116 4.61 -13.73 -1.90
C LEU A 116 4.08 -15.05 -1.38
N LYS A 117 4.96 -15.88 -0.83
CA LYS A 117 4.59 -17.10 -0.10
C LYS A 117 5.11 -17.02 1.33
N PHE A 118 4.31 -17.47 2.27
CA PHE A 118 4.59 -17.42 3.71
C PHE A 118 4.57 -18.82 4.33
N ASN A 119 5.33 -19.01 5.41
CA ASN A 119 5.31 -20.24 6.20
C ASN A 119 4.11 -20.30 7.17
N GLU A 120 3.53 -19.14 7.47
CA GLU A 120 2.41 -18.93 8.37
C GLU A 120 1.34 -18.10 7.65
N GLU A 121 0.09 -18.21 8.09
CA GLU A 121 -0.99 -17.44 7.52
C GLU A 121 -0.82 -15.95 7.84
N VAL A 122 -0.88 -15.12 6.81
CA VAL A 122 -0.82 -13.67 6.95
C VAL A 122 -2.21 -13.10 6.75
N LYS A 123 -2.62 -12.23 7.66
CA LYS A 123 -3.91 -11.55 7.62
C LYS A 123 -3.92 -10.43 6.58
N GLY A 124 -4.87 -10.54 5.66
CA GLY A 124 -5.46 -9.42 4.94
C GLY A 124 -4.58 -8.79 3.86
N PRO A 125 -5.15 -7.78 3.17
CA PRO A 125 -4.38 -7.00 2.23
C PRO A 125 -3.21 -6.31 2.93
N ILE A 126 -2.01 -6.47 2.39
CA ILE A 126 -0.84 -5.70 2.82
C ILE A 126 -0.48 -4.68 1.74
N ALA A 127 0.00 -3.50 2.15
CA ALA A 127 0.41 -2.44 1.22
C ALA A 127 1.87 -2.05 1.47
N LEU A 128 2.70 -2.10 0.43
CA LEU A 128 4.14 -1.88 0.53
C LEU A 128 4.63 -0.79 -0.44
N GLY A 129 5.66 -0.05 0.01
CA GLY A 129 6.42 0.87 -0.82
C GLY A 129 5.89 2.31 -0.88
N TYR A 130 6.40 3.08 -1.85
CA TYR A 130 6.28 4.54 -1.91
C TYR A 130 4.84 5.06 -1.92
N GLY A 131 3.92 4.32 -2.55
CA GLY A 131 2.52 4.74 -2.72
C GLY A 131 1.52 3.91 -1.94
N ALA A 132 1.95 3.16 -0.90
CA ALA A 132 1.10 2.30 -0.09
C ALA A 132 -0.15 3.04 0.44
N HIS A 133 0.04 4.25 0.96
CA HIS A 133 -1.05 5.10 1.46
C HIS A 133 -2.07 5.53 0.40
N PHE A 134 -1.69 5.49 -0.88
CA PHE A 134 -2.56 5.85 -2.01
C PHE A 134 -3.08 4.62 -2.77
N GLY A 135 -2.92 3.41 -2.21
CA GLY A 135 -3.38 2.17 -2.83
C GLY A 135 -2.44 1.57 -3.88
N LEU A 136 -1.18 2.02 -3.97
CA LEU A 136 -0.14 1.34 -4.76
C LEU A 136 0.59 0.29 -3.92
N GLY A 137 1.14 -0.75 -4.57
CA GLY A 137 1.81 -1.84 -3.89
C GLY A 137 0.91 -2.63 -2.93
N VAL A 138 -0.39 -2.71 -3.22
CA VAL A 138 -1.37 -3.51 -2.48
C VAL A 138 -1.28 -4.96 -2.93
N PHE A 139 -1.26 -5.88 -1.98
CA PHE A 139 -1.31 -7.31 -2.18
C PHE A 139 -2.62 -7.86 -1.63
N LEU A 140 -3.22 -8.81 -2.33
CA LEU A 140 -4.42 -9.52 -1.88
C LEU A 140 -4.11 -10.99 -1.63
N PRO A 141 -4.81 -11.63 -0.68
CA PRO A 141 -4.81 -13.07 -0.52
C PRO A 141 -5.28 -13.79 -1.79
N GLU A 142 -4.42 -14.65 -2.34
CA GLU A 142 -4.83 -15.66 -3.33
C GLU A 142 -5.70 -16.73 -2.63
#